data_AF-A0A1G3U9L0-F1
#
_entry.id   AF-A0A1G3U9L0-F1
#
_cell.length_a   1.000
_cell.length_b   1.000
_cell.length_c   1.000
_cell.angle_alpha   90.00
_cell.angle_beta   90.00
_cell.angle_gamma   90.00
#
_symmetry.space_group_name_H-M   'P 1'
#
loop_
_entity.id
_entity.type
_entity.pdbx_description
1 polymer ?
#
loop_
_entity_poly.entity_id
_entity_poly.type
_entity_poly.pdbx_seq_one_letter_code
_entity_poly.pdbx_strand_id
1 'polypeptide(L)' 'MDNWVIAMMLGVSIFLGATGLIAFMWAVKNGQFDDEEKFLNAAKYDGEDELNDALKQEQKREELKKKYKPE' A
#
# COMPACT_ATOMS: atom_id res chain seq x y z
N MET A 1 38.79 -20.90 -7.36
CA MET A 1 38.00 -19.74 -6.90
C MET A 1 38.69 -19.25 -5.65
N ASP A 2 39.11 -17.99 -5.63
CA ASP A 2 40.00 -17.50 -4.58
C ASP A 2 39.25 -17.32 -3.26
N ASN A 3 39.87 -17.66 -2.13
CA ASN A 3 39.27 -17.51 -0.80
C ASN A 3 38.78 -16.07 -0.55
N TRP A 4 39.48 -15.09 -1.13
CA TRP A 4 39.08 -13.69 -1.10
C TRP A 4 37.73 -13.43 -1.78
N VAL A 5 37.49 -14.06 -2.93
CA VAL A 5 36.22 -13.94 -3.66
C VAL A 5 35.09 -14.56 -2.84
N ILE A 6 35.32 -15.72 -2.23
CA ILE A 6 34.34 -16.39 -1.36
C ILE A 6 34.01 -15.51 -0.14
N ALA A 7 35.01 -14.91 0.50
CA ALA A 7 34.82 -14.01 1.63
C ALA A 7 33.98 -12.77 1.25
N MET A 8 34.23 -12.17 0.09
CA MET A 8 33.43 -11.04 -0.40
C MET A 8 31.98 -11.46 -0.71
N MET A 9 31.77 -12.60 -1.35
CA MET A 9 30.41 -13.10 -1.63
C MET A 9 29.62 -13.32 -0.35
N LEU A 10 30.23 -13.94 0.67
CA LEU A 10 29.60 -14.14 1.98
C LEU A 10 29.35 -12.82 2.70
N GLY A 11 30.33 -11.92 2.73
CA GLY A 11 30.21 -10.61 3.38
C GLY A 11 29.07 -9.78 2.81
N VAL A 12 28.99 -9.69 1.48
CA VAL A 12 27.92 -8.94 0.79
C VAL A 12 26.56 -9.61 1.03
N SER A 13 26.49 -10.95 0.99
CA SER A 13 25.23 -11.67 1.22
C SER A 13 24.68 -11.45 2.63
N ILE A 14 25.53 -11.55 3.64
CA ILE A 14 25.15 -11.32 5.05
C ILE A 14 24.77 -9.85 5.26
N PHE A 15 25.52 -8.92 4.66
CA PHE A 15 25.21 -7.49 4.75
C PHE A 15 23.85 -7.16 4.14
N LEU A 16 23.57 -7.66 2.93
CA LEU A 16 22.28 -7.45 2.28
C LEU A 16 21.13 -8.09 3.07
N GLY A 17 21.33 -9.29 3.61
CA GLY A 17 20.36 -9.95 4.49
C GLY A 17 20.06 -9.13 5.75
N ALA A 18 21.10 -8.65 6.44
CA ALA A 18 20.96 -7.82 7.63
C ALA A 18 20.27 -6.48 7.33
N THR A 19 20.64 -5.82 6.23
CA THR A 19 20.04 -4.55 5.82
C THR A 19 18.57 -4.73 5.47
N GLY A 20 18.22 -5.82 4.76
CA GLY A 20 16.85 -6.18 4.46
C GLY A 20 16.01 -6.43 5.72
N LEU A 21 16.56 -7.14 6.71
CA LEU A 21 15.90 -7.36 7.99
C LEU A 21 15.65 -6.06 8.76
N ILE A 22 16.63 -5.15 8.81
CA ILE A 22 16.48 -3.85 9.47
C ILE A 22 15.39 -3.03 8.77
N ALA A 23 15.41 -2.97 7.43
CA ALA A 23 14.39 -2.28 6.65
C ALA A 23 12.99 -2.87 6.87
N PHE A 24 12.89 -4.21 6.93
CA PHE A 24 11.64 -4.90 7.22
C PHE A 24 11.11 -4.57 8.62
N MET A 25 11.96 -4.61 9.65
CA MET A 25 11.55 -4.25 11.02
C MET A 25 11.12 -2.78 11.12
N TRP A 26 11.79 -1.88 10.38
CA TRP A 26 11.39 -0.47 10.29
C TRP A 26 10.04 -0.29 9.59
N ALA A 27 9.79 -1.01 8.50
CA ALA A 27 8.51 -1.02 7.79
C ALA A 27 7.35 -1.50 8.67
N VAL A 28 7.56 -2.59 9.42
CA VAL A 28 6.58 -3.10 10.41
C VAL A 28 6.32 -2.05 11.49
N LYS A 29 7.37 -1.46 12.08
CA LYS A 29 7.22 -0.45 13.13
C LYS A 29 6.47 0.81 12.65
N ASN A 30 6.62 1.18 11.39
CA ASN A 30 5.95 2.35 10.80
C ASN A 30 4.55 2.06 10.26
N GLY A 31 4.02 0.86 10.47
CA GLY A 31 2.68 0.50 10.01
C GLY A 31 2.57 0.41 8.48
N GLN A 32 3.66 0.12 7.76
CA GLN A 32 3.63 -0.01 6.29
C GLN A 32 2.76 -1.19 5.81
N PHE A 33 2.36 -2.07 6.74
CA PHE A 33 1.48 -3.22 6.51
C PHE A 33 0.09 -3.05 7.14
N ASP A 34 -0.21 -1.92 7.78
CA ASP A 34 -1.50 -1.70 8.48
C ASP A 34 -2.67 -1.43 7.51
N ASP A 35 -2.42 -1.40 6.19
CA ASP A 35 -3.45 -1.25 5.14
C ASP A 35 -4.32 -2.51 4.94
N GLU A 36 -4.12 -3.58 5.73
CA GLU A 36 -4.91 -4.82 5.67
C GLU A 36 -6.41 -4.57 5.91
N GLU A 37 -6.75 -3.61 6.78
CA GLU A 37 -8.14 -3.22 7.01
C GLU A 37 -8.79 -2.66 5.74
N LYS A 38 -8.08 -1.93 4.88
CA LYS A 38 -8.66 -1.37 3.66
C LYS A 38 -9.06 -2.44 2.65
N PHE A 39 -8.30 -3.53 2.56
CA PHE A 39 -8.61 -4.66 1.69
C PHE A 39 -9.71 -5.56 2.26
N LEU A 40 -9.71 -5.79 3.58
CA LEU A 40 -10.75 -6.59 4.23
C LEU A 40 -12.07 -5.83 4.36
N ASN A 41 -12.04 -4.53 4.61
CA ASN A 41 -13.23 -3.68 4.71
C ASN A 41 -13.94 -3.54 3.36
N ALA A 42 -13.21 -3.49 2.25
CA ALA A 42 -13.81 -3.50 0.91
C ALA A 42 -14.62 -4.78 0.62
N ALA A 43 -14.25 -5.92 1.21
CA ALA A 43 -15.01 -7.17 1.08
C ALA A 43 -16.09 -7.34 2.15
N LYS A 44 -15.92 -6.71 3.32
CA LYS A 44 -16.80 -6.88 4.50
C LYS A 44 -17.95 -5.87 4.55
N TYR A 45 -17.77 -4.70 3.94
CA TYR A 45 -18.77 -3.64 3.86
C TYR A 45 -19.19 -3.40 2.40
N ASP A 46 -19.68 -4.46 1.74
CA ASP A 46 -20.37 -4.38 0.44
C ASP A 46 -21.89 -4.26 0.69
N GLY A 47 -22.28 -3.49 1.72
CA GLY A 47 -23.65 -3.35 2.20
C GLY A 47 -24.44 -2.25 1.48
N GLU A 48 -25.74 -2.16 1.78
CA GLU A 48 -26.63 -1.13 1.18
C GLU A 48 -26.17 0.31 1.46
N ASP A 49 -25.50 0.55 2.60
CA ASP A 49 -25.03 1.88 3.00
C ASP A 49 -23.88 2.39 2.11
N GLU A 50 -22.87 1.56 1.80
CA GLU A 50 -21.84 1.90 0.81
C GLU A 50 -22.42 2.16 -0.58
N LEU A 51 -23.40 1.34 -1.00
CA LEU A 51 -24.06 1.51 -2.30
C LEU A 51 -24.78 2.86 -2.38
N ASN A 52 -25.44 3.26 -1.30
CA ASN A 52 -26.10 4.56 -1.17
C ASN A 52 -25.10 5.72 -1.18
N ASP A 53 -23.95 5.57 -0.53
CA ASP A 53 -22.92 6.62 -0.50
C ASP A 53 -22.17 6.74 -1.84
N ALA A 54 -21.94 5.63 -2.54
CA ALA A 54 -21.45 5.63 -3.92
C ALA A 54 -22.43 6.36 -4.86
N LEU A 55 -23.73 6.05 -4.76
CA LEU A 55 -24.79 6.74 -5.51
C LEU A 55 -24.82 8.25 -5.22
N LYS A 56 -24.73 8.66 -3.95
CA LYS A 56 -24.65 10.09 -3.58
C LYS A 56 -23.40 10.76 -4.14
N GLN A 57 -22.26 10.08 -4.18
CA GLN A 57 -21.03 10.61 -4.78
C GLN A 57 -21.15 10.76 -6.31
N GLU A 58 -21.80 9.82 -6.99
CA GLU A 58 -22.08 9.93 -8.41
C GLU A 58 -23.03 11.10 -8.70
N GLN A 59 -24.13 11.22 -7.95
CA GLN A 59 -25.08 12.32 -8.07
C GLN A 59 -24.40 13.68 -7.87
N LYS A 60 -23.58 13.83 -6.81
CA LYS A 60 -22.78 15.05 -6.60
C LYS A 60 -21.85 15.34 -7.77
N ARG A 61 -21.19 14.33 -8.33
CA ARG A 61 -20.32 14.50 -9.52
C ARG A 61 -21.10 14.94 -10.75
N GLU A 62 -22.28 14.38 -10.99
CA GLU A 62 -23.15 14.80 -12.09
C GLU A 62 -23.68 16.22 -11.91
N GLU A 63 -24.10 16.58 -10.70
CA GLU A 63 -24.54 17.94 -10.36
C GLU A 63 -23.43 18.96 -10.60
N LEU A 64 -22.21 18.65 -10.15
CA LEU A 64 -21.04 19.50 -10.39
C LEU A 64 -20.74 19.64 -11.89
N LYS A 65 -20.83 18.56 -12.67
CA LYS A 65 -20.66 18.62 -14.14
C LYS A 65 -21.75 19.44 -14.82
N LYS A 66 -23.00 19.33 -14.39
CA LYS A 66 -24.13 20.13 -14.92
C LYS A 66 -24.02 21.61 -14.53
N LYS A 67 -23.47 21.89 -13.35
CA LYS A 67 -23.26 23.25 -12.83
C LYS A 67 -21.98 23.89 -13.36
N TYR A 68 -21.03 23.10 -13.85
CA TYR A 68 -19.83 23.55 -14.53
C TYR A 68 -20.23 24.18 -15.88
N LYS A 69 -20.32 25.51 -15.90
CA LYS A 69 -20.31 26.29 -17.13
C LYS A 69 -18.86 26.63 -17.45
N PRO A 70 -18.28 26.11 -18.55
CA PRO A 70 -17.01 26.63 -19.04
C PRO A 70 -17.27 28.05 -19.54
N GLU A 71 -16.53 28.99 -18.98
CA GLU A 71 -16.45 30.40 -19.39
C GLU A 71 -15.39 30.60 -20.47
#